data_AF-A0A421BDD1-F1
#
_entry.id   AF-A0A421BDD1-F1
#
_cell.length_a   1.000
_cell.length_b   1.000
_cell.length_c   1.000
_cell.angle_alpha   90.00
_cell.angle_beta   90.00
_cell.angle_gamma   90.00
#
_symmetry.space_group_name_H-M   'P 1'
#
loop_
_entity.id
_entity.type
_entity.pdbx_description
1 polymer ?
#
loop_
_entity_poly.entity_id
_entity_poly.type
_entity_poly.pdbx_seq_one_letter_code
_entity_poly.pdbx_strand_id
1 'polypeptide(L)'
;MANLYLKFTFHIHFTNSEIFKNGPSVGLAVFIKLVYRDKFEEYSALITGELDLEGNIIEIGGISKKYEVYLGNEEFNFFIAPRDNYEIGMTGLYFQHVDEINLRI
;
A
#
# COMPACT_ATOMS: atom_id res chain seq x y z
N MET A 1 -4.30 1.23 -26.63
CA MET A 1 -4.44 1.57 -25.21
C MET A 1 -3.76 2.91 -24.96
N ALA A 2 -4.49 3.99 -25.10
CA ALA A 2 -4.04 5.34 -24.77
C ALA A 2 -5.31 6.14 -24.49
N ASN A 3 -5.49 6.65 -23.26
CA ASN A 3 -6.37 7.79 -22.88
C ASN A 3 -6.72 7.87 -21.37
N LEU A 4 -6.10 7.11 -20.46
CA LEU A 4 -6.34 7.31 -19.02
C LEU A 4 -5.81 8.67 -18.51
N TYR A 5 -4.74 9.20 -19.12
CA TYR A 5 -4.04 10.41 -18.66
C TYR A 5 -4.62 11.75 -19.15
N LEU A 6 -5.60 11.74 -20.06
CA LEU A 6 -6.10 12.98 -20.68
C LEU A 6 -7.29 13.62 -19.95
N LYS A 7 -7.84 12.98 -18.91
CA LYS A 7 -9.06 13.45 -18.22
C LYS A 7 -8.89 13.85 -16.76
N PHE A 8 -7.77 13.48 -16.12
CA PHE A 8 -7.61 13.66 -14.68
C PHE A 8 -6.25 14.26 -14.33
N THR A 9 -6.27 15.23 -13.43
CA THR A 9 -5.08 15.75 -12.76
C THR A 9 -4.98 15.11 -11.39
N PHE A 10 -3.84 14.47 -11.11
CA PHE A 10 -3.58 13.87 -9.79
C PHE A 10 -2.66 14.76 -8.98
N HIS A 11 -3.04 15.01 -7.72
CA HIS A 11 -2.18 15.62 -6.72
C HIS A 11 -2.04 14.62 -5.57
N ILE A 12 -0.81 14.17 -5.33
CA ILE A 12 -0.50 13.22 -4.26
C ILE A 12 0.10 14.03 -3.11
N HIS A 13 -0.58 14.03 -1.96
CA HIS A 13 -0.13 14.73 -0.76
C HIS A 13 0.19 13.72 0.35
N PHE A 14 1.40 13.81 0.89
CA PHE A 14 1.79 13.11 2.11
C PHE A 14 1.74 14.11 3.29
N THR A 15 0.91 13.81 4.29
CA THR A 15 0.64 14.70 5.44
C THR A 15 1.87 14.95 6.32
N ASN A 16 1.80 15.93 7.23
CA ASN A 16 2.87 16.28 8.18
C ASN A 16 4.19 16.65 7.49
N SER A 17 4.23 17.81 6.81
CA SER A 17 5.38 18.26 6.01
C SER A 17 6.71 18.42 6.78
N GLU A 18 6.63 18.57 8.10
CA GLU A 18 7.81 18.70 8.98
C GLU A 18 8.59 17.39 9.13
N ILE A 19 7.94 16.25 8.89
CA ILE A 19 8.58 14.93 8.93
C ILE A 19 9.22 14.67 7.57
N PHE A 20 10.55 14.48 7.55
CA PHE A 20 11.29 14.05 6.38
C PHE A 20 10.82 12.66 5.93
N LYS A 21 10.25 12.59 4.72
CA LYS A 21 9.74 11.34 4.12
C LYS A 21 10.70 10.88 3.04
N ASN A 22 11.05 9.60 3.08
CA ASN A 22 11.95 9.01 2.13
C ASN A 22 11.63 7.52 1.95
N GLY A 23 12.03 6.95 0.82
CA GLY A 23 11.95 5.52 0.53
C GLY A 23 10.79 5.15 -0.40
N PRO A 24 11.00 4.17 -1.31
CA PRO A 24 9.94 3.73 -2.23
C PRO A 24 8.87 2.85 -1.57
N SER A 25 9.03 2.45 -0.30
CA SER A 25 8.14 1.55 0.45
C SER A 25 6.67 1.98 0.61
N VAL A 26 6.29 3.14 0.07
CA VAL A 26 4.91 3.66 -0.01
C VAL A 26 4.28 3.46 -1.39
N GLY A 27 5.03 2.94 -2.36
CA GLY A 27 4.61 2.76 -3.74
C GLY A 27 3.27 2.03 -3.83
N LEU A 28 3.12 0.93 -3.09
CA LEU A 28 1.89 0.15 -3.07
C LEU A 28 0.67 0.96 -2.61
N ALA A 29 0.83 1.79 -1.58
CA ALA A 29 -0.26 2.63 -1.08
C ALA A 29 -0.70 3.67 -2.11
N VAL A 30 0.26 4.29 -2.80
CA VAL A 30 -0.02 5.25 -3.87
C VAL A 30 -0.76 4.57 -5.02
N PHE A 31 -0.29 3.41 -5.47
CA PHE A 31 -0.95 2.63 -6.53
C PHE A 31 -2.38 2.30 -6.14
N ILE A 32 -2.59 1.74 -4.94
CA ILE A 32 -3.92 1.35 -4.48
C ILE A 32 -4.87 2.55 -4.46
N LYS A 33 -4.41 3.71 -3.95
CA LYS A 33 -5.26 4.91 -3.86
C LYS A 33 -5.61 5.50 -5.24
N LEU A 34 -4.71 5.39 -6.21
CA LEU A 34 -4.96 5.88 -7.57
C LEU A 34 -5.89 4.93 -8.37
N VAL A 35 -5.69 3.62 -8.25
CA VAL A 35 -6.40 2.62 -9.06
C VAL A 35 -7.76 2.25 -8.45
N TYR A 36 -7.84 2.12 -7.13
CA TYR A 36 -9.04 1.67 -6.42
C TYR A 36 -9.73 2.80 -5.65
N ARG A 37 -9.64 4.03 -6.15
CA ARG A 37 -10.17 5.24 -5.50
C ARG A 37 -11.58 5.06 -4.94
N ASP A 38 -12.46 4.43 -5.72
CA ASP A 38 -13.89 4.31 -5.41
C ASP A 38 -14.23 3.08 -4.55
N LYS A 39 -13.28 2.17 -4.31
CA LYS A 39 -13.50 0.92 -3.56
C LYS A 39 -13.01 0.97 -2.11
N PHE A 40 -12.10 1.89 -1.79
CA PHE A 40 -11.41 1.95 -0.49
C PHE A 40 -11.96 3.00 0.48
N GLU A 41 -13.10 3.64 0.18
CA GLU A 41 -13.64 4.70 1.05
C GLU A 41 -14.22 4.15 2.38
N GLU A 42 -14.54 2.86 2.45
CA GLU A 42 -15.14 2.23 3.64
C GLU A 42 -14.15 1.51 4.57
N TYR A 43 -12.87 1.38 4.17
CA TYR A 43 -11.88 0.62 4.92
C TYR A 43 -10.64 1.45 5.24
N SER A 44 -10.16 1.34 6.48
CA SER A 44 -8.89 1.90 6.91
C SER A 44 -7.83 0.80 6.91
N ALA A 45 -6.70 1.04 6.26
CA ALA A 45 -5.63 0.06 6.13
C ALA A 45 -4.25 0.69 6.28
N LEU A 46 -3.33 -0.02 6.93
CA LEU A 46 -1.91 0.29 6.88
C LEU A 46 -1.30 -0.48 5.71
N ILE A 47 -0.78 0.26 4.72
CA ILE A 47 -0.28 -0.29 3.47
C ILE A 47 1.21 0.04 3.33
N THR A 48 2.03 -0.97 3.02
CA THR A 48 3.44 -0.78 2.67
C THR A 48 3.86 -1.74 1.57
N GLY A 49 4.87 -1.37 0.79
CA GLY A 49 5.43 -2.19 -0.27
C GLY A 49 6.05 -1.32 -1.34
N GLU A 50 7.15 -1.79 -1.89
CA GLU A 50 7.73 -1.22 -3.11
C GLU A 50 7.04 -1.80 -4.33
N LEU A 51 6.96 -1.01 -5.39
CA LEU A 51 6.39 -1.42 -6.67
C LEU A 51 7.40 -1.12 -7.77
N ASP A 52 7.63 -2.10 -8.63
CA ASP A 52 8.30 -1.85 -9.91
C ASP A 52 7.28 -1.49 -11.01
N LEU A 53 7.79 -1.29 -12.22
CA LEU A 53 6.97 -0.95 -13.39
C LEU A 53 6.22 -2.14 -13.98
N GLU A 54 6.58 -3.37 -13.63
CA GLU A 54 5.89 -4.58 -14.07
C GLU A 54 4.70 -4.90 -13.16
N GLY A 55 4.65 -4.31 -11.96
CA GLY A 55 3.57 -4.52 -10.99
C GLY A 55 3.94 -5.50 -9.88
N ASN A 56 5.22 -5.91 -9.80
CA ASN A 56 5.71 -6.73 -8.71
C ASN A 56 5.74 -5.93 -7.40
N ILE A 57 5.30 -6.56 -6.32
CA ILE A 57 5.30 -5.98 -4.98
C ILE A 57 6.55 -6.50 -4.25
N ILE A 58 7.50 -5.60 -4.03
CA ILE A 58 8.85 -5.91 -3.53
C ILE A 58 8.90 -5.70 -2.01
N GLU A 59 9.63 -6.59 -1.33
CA GLU A 59 9.85 -6.53 0.11
C GLU A 59 10.48 -5.21 0.58
N ILE A 60 10.21 -4.86 1.84
CA ILE A 60 10.70 -3.64 2.47
C ILE A 60 11.36 -3.93 3.81
N GLY A 61 12.25 -3.03 4.23
CA GLY A 61 12.86 -3.07 5.56
C GLY A 61 11.92 -2.55 6.66
N GLY A 62 12.13 -3.02 7.89
CA GLY A 62 11.43 -2.53 9.07
C GLY A 62 9.96 -2.98 9.18
N ILE A 63 9.62 -4.14 8.61
CA ILE A 63 8.24 -4.66 8.62
C ILE A 63 7.72 -4.87 10.04
N SER A 64 8.52 -5.42 10.96
CA SER A 64 8.07 -5.72 12.33
C SER A 64 7.61 -4.45 13.06
N LYS A 65 8.34 -3.33 12.92
CA LYS A 65 7.94 -2.03 13.50
C LYS A 65 6.67 -1.47 12.86
N LYS A 66 6.51 -1.62 11.55
CA LYS A 66 5.28 -1.20 10.85
C LYS A 66 4.08 -2.03 11.28
N TYR A 67 4.29 -3.32 11.52
CA TYR A 67 3.27 -4.23 12.02
C TYR A 67 2.89 -3.95 13.48
N GLU A 68 3.86 -3.62 14.34
CA GLU A 68 3.59 -3.15 15.70
C GLU A 68 2.71 -1.89 15.71
N VAL A 69 2.97 -0.93 14.82
CA VAL A 69 2.12 0.26 14.65
C VAL A 69 0.70 -0.12 14.22
N TYR A 70 0.55 -1.10 13.34
CA TYR A 70 -0.76 -1.62 12.95
C TYR A 70 -1.51 -2.25 14.14
N LEU A 71 -0.84 -3.13 14.90
CA LEU A 71 -1.45 -3.78 16.06
C LEU A 71 -1.83 -2.78 17.17
N GLY A 72 -1.08 -1.69 17.30
CA GLY A 72 -1.31 -0.64 18.29
C GLY A 72 -2.38 0.39 17.90
N ASN A 73 -2.98 0.29 16.70
CA ASN A 73 -3.97 1.24 16.22
C ASN A 73 -5.24 0.53 15.73
N GLU A 74 -6.29 0.60 16.55
CA GLU A 74 -7.61 0.00 16.28
C GLU A 74 -8.35 0.63 15.08
N GLU A 75 -7.90 1.79 14.60
CA GLU A 75 -8.50 2.41 13.40
C GLU A 75 -8.17 1.63 12.13
N PHE A 76 -7.11 0.80 12.11
CA PHE A 76 -6.78 -0.01 10.94
C PHE A 76 -7.55 -1.33 10.94
N ASN A 77 -8.31 -1.56 9.88
CA ASN A 77 -9.00 -2.84 9.65
C ASN A 77 -8.10 -3.87 8.97
N PHE A 78 -7.11 -3.41 8.20
CA PHE A 78 -6.21 -4.29 7.43
C PHE A 78 -4.76 -3.84 7.48
N PHE A 79 -3.86 -4.82 7.47
CA PHE A 79 -2.45 -4.66 7.15
C PHE A 79 -2.20 -5.23 5.76
N ILE A 80 -1.67 -4.42 4.84
CA ILE A 80 -1.38 -4.81 3.46
C ILE A 80 0.12 -4.66 3.22
N ALA A 81 0.79 -5.75 2.83
CA ALA A 81 2.24 -5.81 2.70
C ALA A 81 2.71 -6.74 1.56
N PRO A 82 4.01 -6.66 1.18
CA PRO A 82 4.61 -7.62 0.25
C PRO A 82 4.57 -9.04 0.82
N ARG A 83 4.34 -10.03 -0.04
CA ARG A 83 4.31 -11.43 0.39
C ARG A 83 5.61 -11.90 1.01
N ASP A 84 6.73 -11.45 0.48
CA ASP A 84 8.06 -11.80 0.98
C ASP A 84 8.35 -11.21 2.38
N ASN A 85 7.55 -10.22 2.84
CA ASN A 85 7.62 -9.70 4.20
C ASN A 85 6.74 -10.46 5.22
N TYR A 86 6.04 -11.52 4.82
CA TYR A 86 5.24 -12.30 5.76
C TYR A 86 6.13 -13.03 6.79
N GLU A 87 5.85 -12.82 8.07
CA GLU A 87 6.45 -13.58 9.17
C GLU A 87 5.37 -14.38 9.90
N ILE A 88 5.76 -15.54 10.46
CA ILE A 88 4.84 -16.41 11.22
C ILE A 88 4.25 -15.62 12.39
N GLY A 89 2.92 -15.64 12.50
CA GLY A 89 2.18 -14.93 13.54
C GLY A 89 1.67 -13.55 13.11
N MET A 90 2.08 -13.06 11.94
CA MET A 90 1.48 -11.86 11.36
C MET A 90 0.14 -12.18 10.68
N THR A 91 -0.84 -11.29 10.83
CA THR A 91 -2.12 -11.31 10.11
C THR A 91 -2.17 -10.15 9.13
N GLY A 92 -2.96 -10.28 8.07
CA GLY A 92 -3.05 -9.25 7.02
C GLY A 92 -3.21 -9.85 5.63
N LEU A 93 -3.14 -8.97 4.64
CA LEU A 93 -3.20 -9.30 3.22
C LEU A 93 -1.80 -9.13 2.62
N TYR A 94 -1.30 -10.20 2.02
CA TYR A 94 0.08 -10.30 1.55
C TYR A 94 0.09 -10.66 0.08
N PHE A 95 0.66 -9.77 -0.74
CA PHE A 95 0.59 -9.86 -2.20
C PHE A 95 1.98 -9.87 -2.84
N GLN A 96 2.13 -10.65 -3.92
CA GLN A 96 3.36 -10.66 -4.72
C GLN A 96 3.26 -9.72 -5.94
N HIS A 97 2.04 -9.50 -6.43
CA HIS A 97 1.77 -8.72 -7.64
C HIS A 97 0.46 -7.95 -7.50
N VAL A 98 0.35 -6.78 -8.12
CA VAL A 98 -0.85 -5.92 -8.04
C VAL A 98 -2.12 -6.58 -8.57
N ASP A 99 -2.01 -7.52 -9.50
CA ASP A 99 -3.16 -8.27 -10.03
C ASP A 99 -3.85 -9.15 -8.99
N GLU A 100 -3.13 -9.57 -7.94
CA GLU A 100 -3.71 -10.36 -6.86
C GLU A 100 -4.69 -9.53 -6.00
N ILE A 101 -4.52 -8.21 -5.99
CA ILE A 101 -5.36 -7.26 -5.23
C ILE A 101 -6.74 -7.18 -5.89
N ASN A 102 -6.79 -7.13 -7.22
CA ASN A 102 -8.03 -7.12 -8.01
C ASN A 102 -8.93 -8.33 -7.71
N LEU A 103 -8.35 -9.45 -7.27
CA LEU A 103 -9.08 -10.70 -7.01
C LEU A 103 -9.63 -10.79 -5.58
N ARG A 104 -9.24 -9.87 -4.70
CA ARG A 104 -9.59 -9.91 -3.27
C ARG A 104 -10.32 -8.67 -2.77
N ILE A 105 -10.48 -7.63 -3.60
CA ILE A 105 -11.05 -6.32 -3.24
C ILE A 105 -11.95 -5.78 -4.37
#